data_AF-A0A498D3Z8-F1
#
_entry.id   AF-A0A498D3Z8-F1
#
_cell.length_a   1.000
_cell.length_b   1.000
_cell.length_c   1.000
_cell.angle_alpha   90.00
_cell.angle_beta   90.00
_cell.angle_gamma   90.00
#
_symmetry.space_group_name_H-M   'P 1'
#
loop_
_entity.id
_entity.type
_entity.pdbx_description
1 polymer ?
#
loop_
_entity_poly.entity_id
_entity_poly.type
_entity_poly.pdbx_seq_one_letter_code
_entity_poly.pdbx_strand_id
1 'polypeptide(L)'
;MSERNEYANKEVGLIDVLDVVLDKGVAIKGDLILSIAGIDLVYLDLRVLIASVETLIESNKETAAQLSSKQFDREKEELDNVIHQS
;
A
#
# COMPACT_ATOMS: atom_id res chain seq x y z
N MET A 1 -45.14 7.19 -17.53
CA MET A 1 -44.53 7.17 -16.17
C MET A 1 -43.21 6.41 -16.25
N SER A 2 -42.18 6.96 -16.89
CA SER A 2 -40.94 6.22 -17.18
C SER A 2 -39.64 6.93 -16.79
N GLU A 3 -39.69 8.10 -16.15
CA GLU A 3 -38.47 8.87 -15.83
C GLU A 3 -37.94 8.64 -14.42
N ARG A 4 -38.64 7.92 -13.54
CA ARG A 4 -38.26 7.81 -12.12
C ARG A 4 -37.33 6.63 -11.78
N ASN A 5 -37.10 5.70 -12.73
CA ASN A 5 -36.32 4.48 -12.49
C ASN A 5 -34.84 4.59 -12.91
N GLU A 6 -34.43 5.67 -13.61
CA GLU A 6 -33.03 5.85 -14.04
C GLU A 6 -32.14 6.38 -12.91
N TYR A 7 -32.68 7.22 -12.02
CA TYR A 7 -31.90 7.86 -10.97
C TYR A 7 -31.52 6.91 -9.83
N ALA A 8 -32.43 6.03 -9.40
CA ALA A 8 -32.16 5.05 -8.35
C ALA A 8 -31.14 3.97 -8.78
N ASN A 9 -31.08 3.63 -10.07
CA ASN A 9 -30.12 2.65 -10.58
C ASN A 9 -28.69 3.22 -10.66
N LYS A 10 -28.57 4.52 -11.00
CA LYS A 10 -27.28 5.24 -11.03
C LYS A 10 -26.70 5.47 -9.63
N GLU A 11 -27.54 5.75 -8.64
CA GLU A 11 -27.09 5.96 -7.24
C GLU A 11 -26.53 4.67 -6.62
N VAL A 12 -27.14 3.52 -6.93
CA VAL A 12 -26.67 2.21 -6.44
C VAL A 12 -25.34 1.79 -7.12
N GLY A 13 -25.14 2.10 -8.40
CA GLY A 13 -23.89 1.74 -9.08
C GLY A 13 -22.65 2.49 -8.60
N LEU A 14 -22.81 3.73 -8.11
CA LEU A 14 -21.68 4.53 -7.65
C LEU A 14 -21.27 4.19 -6.21
N ILE A 15 -22.22 3.90 -5.32
CA ILE A 15 -21.92 3.52 -3.94
C ILE A 15 -21.14 2.20 -3.90
N ASP A 16 -21.46 1.25 -4.78
CA ASP A 16 -20.74 -0.04 -4.89
C ASP A 16 -19.30 0.13 -5.42
N VAL A 17 -19.07 1.06 -6.35
CA VAL A 17 -17.70 1.36 -6.83
C VAL A 17 -16.88 2.07 -5.75
N LEU A 18 -17.52 2.96 -5.00
CA LEU A 18 -16.88 3.72 -3.93
C LEU A 18 -16.49 2.81 -2.76
N ASP A 19 -17.36 1.86 -2.40
CA ASP A 19 -17.07 0.84 -1.39
C ASP A 19 -15.89 -0.06 -1.80
N VAL A 20 -15.87 -0.51 -3.05
CA VAL A 20 -14.78 -1.31 -3.62
C VAL A 20 -13.42 -0.58 -3.60
N VAL A 21 -13.40 0.72 -3.85
CA VAL A 21 -12.16 1.52 -3.85
C VAL A 21 -11.70 1.84 -2.42
N LEU A 22 -12.64 2.15 -1.53
CA LEU A 22 -12.36 2.48 -0.13
C LEU A 22 -11.89 1.26 0.68
N ASP A 23 -12.40 0.09 0.36
CA ASP A 23 -12.06 -1.15 1.05
C ASP A 23 -10.78 -1.81 0.47
N LYS A 24 -10.51 -1.63 -0.84
CA LYS A 24 -9.48 -2.45 -1.54
C LYS A 24 -8.37 -1.67 -2.24
N GLY A 25 -8.54 -0.38 -2.45
CA GLY A 25 -7.58 0.45 -3.19
C GLY A 25 -7.59 0.25 -4.71
N VAL A 26 -6.88 1.13 -5.42
CA VAL A 26 -6.84 1.24 -6.88
C VAL A 26 -5.40 1.18 -7.40
N ALA A 27 -5.17 0.35 -8.41
CA ALA A 27 -3.87 0.20 -9.05
C ALA A 27 -3.80 1.02 -10.35
N ILE A 28 -2.74 1.80 -10.50
CA ILE A 28 -2.44 2.64 -11.67
C ILE A 28 -1.16 2.11 -12.30
N LYS A 29 -1.17 1.89 -13.62
CA LYS A 29 0.04 1.65 -14.41
C LYS A 29 0.24 2.82 -15.37
N GLY A 30 1.49 3.20 -15.56
CA GLY A 30 1.88 4.21 -16.52
C GLY A 30 3.35 4.10 -16.85
N ASP A 31 3.77 4.80 -17.87
CA ASP A 31 5.14 4.90 -18.32
C ASP A 31 5.58 6.36 -18.31
N LEU A 32 6.85 6.59 -18.01
CA LEU A 32 7.45 7.91 -17.96
C LEU A 32 8.77 7.91 -18.71
N ILE A 33 8.92 8.83 -19.64
CA ILE A 33 10.17 9.08 -20.36
C ILE A 33 10.73 10.41 -19.88
N LEU A 34 11.99 10.40 -19.47
CA LEU A 34 12.73 11.60 -19.10
C LEU A 34 13.69 11.94 -20.24
N SER A 35 13.46 13.10 -20.85
CA SER A 35 14.20 13.57 -22.02
C SER A 35 14.89 14.90 -21.72
N ILE A 36 16.10 15.09 -22.23
CA ILE A 36 16.86 16.35 -22.14
C ILE A 36 17.26 16.76 -23.54
N ALA A 37 17.05 18.02 -23.92
CA ALA A 37 17.40 18.54 -25.25
C ALA A 37 16.87 17.69 -26.44
N GLY A 38 15.70 17.05 -26.27
CA GLY A 38 15.10 16.21 -27.30
C GLY A 38 15.69 14.80 -27.43
N ILE A 39 16.57 14.40 -26.52
CA ILE A 39 17.05 13.01 -26.41
C ILE A 39 16.45 12.32 -25.18
N ASP A 40 15.87 11.15 -25.42
CA ASP A 40 15.27 10.29 -24.40
C ASP A 40 16.37 9.55 -23.64
N LEU A 41 16.47 9.78 -22.34
CA LEU A 41 17.55 9.24 -21.51
C LEU A 41 17.10 8.06 -20.66
N VAL A 42 15.89 8.14 -20.12
CA VAL A 42 15.39 7.17 -19.14
C VAL A 42 13.94 6.86 -19.45
N TYR A 43 13.62 5.57 -19.54
CA TYR A 43 12.26 5.05 -19.59
C TYR A 43 11.94 4.35 -18.28
N LEU A 44 10.80 4.66 -17.68
CA LEU A 44 10.34 4.14 -16.40
C LEU A 44 8.98 3.50 -16.60
N ASP A 45 8.84 2.23 -16.22
CA ASP A 45 7.53 1.58 -16.03
C ASP A 45 7.08 1.83 -14.59
N LEU A 46 6.01 2.60 -14.43
CA LEU A 46 5.49 3.04 -13.14
C LEU A 46 4.20 2.27 -12.80
N ARG A 47 4.15 1.75 -11.58
CA ARG A 47 2.96 1.09 -11.03
C ARG A 47 2.72 1.61 -9.63
N VAL A 48 1.56 2.19 -9.41
CA VAL A 48 1.20 2.88 -8.18
C VAL A 48 -0.09 2.28 -7.64
N LEU A 49 -0.07 1.87 -6.38
CA LEU A 49 -1.25 1.37 -5.67
C LEU A 49 -1.73 2.44 -4.69
N ILE A 50 -2.98 2.86 -4.84
CA ILE A 50 -3.63 3.86 -4.01
C ILE A 50 -4.60 3.11 -3.09
N ALA A 51 -4.22 2.84 -1.85
CA ALA A 51 -5.07 2.18 -0.86
C ALA A 51 -5.39 3.12 0.31
N SER A 52 -6.38 2.77 1.14
CA SER A 52 -6.66 3.51 2.37
C SER A 52 -5.42 3.51 3.27
N VAL A 53 -5.11 4.68 3.83
CA VAL A 53 -3.93 4.92 4.67
C VAL A 53 -3.92 3.99 5.90
N GLU A 54 -5.07 3.57 6.40
CA GLU A 54 -5.21 2.63 7.51
C GLU A 54 -4.66 1.23 7.19
N THR A 55 -5.00 0.67 6.03
CA THR A 55 -4.49 -0.63 5.54
C THR A 55 -2.99 -0.60 5.25
N LEU A 56 -2.49 0.55 4.78
CA LEU A 56 -1.09 0.73 4.39
C LEU A 56 -0.19 0.95 5.63
N ILE A 57 -0.69 1.65 6.65
CA ILE A 57 0.02 1.85 7.92
C ILE A 57 0.05 0.55 8.74
N GLU A 58 -1.04 -0.22 8.80
CA GLU A 58 -1.09 -1.51 9.52
C GLU A 58 -0.06 -2.50 8.95
N SER A 59 0.00 -2.66 7.61
CA SER A 59 0.94 -3.59 6.98
C SER A 59 2.41 -3.19 7.16
N ASN A 60 2.69 -1.89 7.17
CA ASN A 60 4.05 -1.37 7.34
C ASN A 60 4.50 -1.46 8.81
N LYS A 61 3.57 -1.30 9.76
CA LYS A 61 3.82 -1.41 11.20
C LYS A 61 4.08 -2.87 11.61
N GLU A 62 3.34 -3.84 11.05
CA GLU A 62 3.63 -5.27 11.24
C GLU A 62 4.98 -5.67 10.64
N THR A 63 5.32 -5.16 9.45
CA THR A 63 6.60 -5.47 8.79
C THR A 63 7.79 -4.84 9.55
N ALA A 64 7.66 -3.59 9.99
CA ALA A 64 8.68 -2.90 10.78
C ALA A 64 8.83 -3.51 12.19
N ALA A 65 7.73 -3.94 12.82
CA ALA A 65 7.76 -4.60 14.12
C ALA A 65 8.43 -5.98 14.06
N GLN A 66 8.21 -6.76 12.99
CA GLN A 66 8.84 -8.08 12.78
C GLN A 66 10.36 -8.02 12.52
N LEU A 67 10.85 -6.94 11.91
CA LEU A 67 12.28 -6.69 11.75
C LEU A 67 12.94 -6.31 13.08
N SER A 68 12.24 -5.54 13.92
CA SER A 68 12.72 -5.12 15.23
C SER A 68 12.69 -6.25 16.27
N SER A 69 11.63 -7.06 16.33
CA SER A 69 11.50 -8.14 17.32
C SER A 69 12.52 -9.26 17.12
N LYS A 70 12.82 -9.66 15.87
CA LYS A 70 13.85 -10.69 15.60
C LYS A 70 15.28 -10.27 15.97
N GLN A 71 15.58 -8.97 15.99
CA GLN A 71 16.91 -8.46 16.32
C GLN A 71 17.09 -8.25 17.83
N PHE A 72 16.07 -7.74 18.53
CA PHE A 72 16.16 -7.50 19.97
C PHE A 72 16.05 -8.78 20.82
N ASP A 73 15.30 -9.80 20.37
CA ASP A 73 15.18 -11.06 21.11
C ASP A 73 16.51 -11.84 21.12
N ARG A 74 17.29 -11.80 20.02
CA ARG A 74 18.60 -12.47 19.94
C ARG A 74 19.67 -11.81 20.79
N GLU A 75 19.74 -10.48 20.79
CA GLU A 75 20.75 -9.75 21.55
C GLU A 75 20.57 -9.94 23.06
N LYS A 76 19.31 -9.99 23.52
CA LYS A 76 18.98 -10.20 24.94
C LYS A 76 19.34 -11.61 25.45
N GLU A 77 19.25 -12.62 24.59
CA GLU A 77 19.62 -14.01 24.91
C GLU A 77 21.15 -14.21 24.98
N GLU A 78 21.90 -13.53 24.10
CA GLU A 78 23.38 -13.58 24.11
C GLU A 78 23.99 -12.91 25.35
N LEU A 79 23.41 -11.80 25.82
CA LEU A 79 23.85 -11.09 27.01
C LEU A 79 23.62 -11.87 28.31
N ASP A 80 22.49 -12.57 28.43
CA ASP A 80 22.14 -13.32 29.65
C ASP A 80 23.05 -14.54 29.85
N ASN A 81 23.51 -15.14 28.76
CA ASN A 81 24.40 -16.30 28.78
C ASN A 81 25.83 -15.92 29.25
N VAL A 82 26.29 -14.71 28.95
CA VAL A 82 27.60 -14.21 29.40
C VAL A 82 27.58 -13.86 30.89
N ILE A 83 26.46 -13.37 31.42
CA ILE A 83 26.34 -12.94 32.82
C ILE A 83 26.26 -14.14 33.79
N HIS A 84 25.78 -15.30 33.34
CA HIS A 84 25.64 -16.50 34.18
C HIS A 84 26.86 -17.45 34.14
N GLN A 85 27.91 -17.15 33.37
CA GLN A 85 29.08 -18.03 33.19
C GLN A 85 30.34 -17.61 33.99
N SER A 86 30.22 -16.72 34.99
CA SER A 86 31.33 -16.33 35.88
C SER A 86 31.04 -16.57 37.36
#